data_AF-A0A6M0C1S3-F1
#
_entry.id   AF-A0A6M0C1S3-F1
#
_cell.length_a   1.000
_cell.length_b   1.000
_cell.length_c   1.000
_cell.angle_alpha   90.00
_cell.angle_beta   90.00
_cell.angle_gamma   90.00
#
_symmetry.space_group_name_H-M   'P 1'
#
loop_
_entity.id
_entity.type
_entity.pdbx_description
1 polymer ?
#
loop_
_entity_poly.entity_id
_entity_poly.type
_entity_poly.pdbx_seq_one_letter_code
_entity_poly.pdbx_strand_id
1 'polypeptide(L)'
;MDFFSDFLTLFLAKLQSPTLGFLIGGMVVAAVNSRLAIPDAIYKFIVFMLLIRVGLSGGMAIREADLLQMLLPAVFAMATGIAIVFIGRYTLGLLPNVKTVDAIATAGLFGAVSGSTLAAALSLMEEENILYEDWAGALYPFMDIPALVTAIVLASVYLSKQRDTAHEDLSKQEYLSKQGITARGYPKRDTAGQRVKIWPIIKESLQGSALSALLLGLALGILTQPERVYD
;
A
#
# COMPACT_ATOMS: atom_id res chain seq x y z
N MET A 1 -32.17 8.90 -27.86
CA MET A 1 -31.64 9.82 -26.81
C MET A 1 -31.34 9.04 -25.53
N ASP A 2 -31.23 7.72 -25.63
CA ASP A 2 -31.37 6.80 -24.50
C ASP A 2 -30.05 6.55 -23.77
N PHE A 3 -28.91 6.67 -24.46
CA PHE A 3 -27.60 6.48 -23.83
C PHE A 3 -27.33 7.46 -22.68
N PHE A 4 -27.64 8.75 -22.86
CA PHE A 4 -27.37 9.76 -21.83
C PHE A 4 -28.32 9.63 -20.64
N SER A 5 -29.60 9.31 -20.88
CA SER A 5 -30.54 9.04 -19.80
C SER A 5 -30.17 7.77 -19.06
N ASP A 6 -29.80 6.69 -19.76
CA ASP A 6 -29.42 5.42 -19.15
C ASP A 6 -28.13 5.59 -18.34
N PHE A 7 -27.10 6.22 -18.92
CA PHE A 7 -25.87 6.55 -18.21
C PHE A 7 -26.16 7.37 -16.94
N LEU A 8 -26.96 8.42 -17.04
CA LEU A 8 -27.26 9.27 -15.89
C LEU A 8 -28.05 8.50 -14.82
N THR A 9 -28.98 7.63 -15.22
CA THR A 9 -29.78 6.82 -14.30
C THR A 9 -28.91 5.78 -13.58
N LEU A 10 -28.05 5.08 -14.32
CA LEU A 10 -27.06 4.14 -13.77
C LEU A 10 -26.03 4.84 -12.87
N PHE A 11 -25.55 6.00 -13.29
CA PHE A 11 -24.60 6.80 -12.52
C PHE A 11 -25.21 7.29 -11.21
N LEU A 12 -26.44 7.82 -11.24
CA LEU A 12 -27.17 8.23 -10.05
C LEU A 12 -27.47 7.05 -9.13
N ALA A 13 -27.86 5.89 -9.68
CA ALA A 13 -28.05 4.68 -8.91
C ALA A 13 -26.75 4.23 -8.22
N LYS A 14 -25.60 4.32 -8.89
CA LYS A 14 -24.30 4.01 -8.28
C LYS A 14 -23.85 5.04 -7.25
N LEU A 15 -24.14 6.34 -7.44
CA LEU A 15 -23.90 7.37 -6.43
C LEU A 15 -24.69 7.15 -5.13
N GLN A 16 -25.81 6.42 -5.20
CA GLN A 16 -26.64 6.07 -4.06
C GLN A 16 -26.16 4.81 -3.31
N SER A 17 -25.03 4.20 -3.68
CA SER A 17 -24.47 3.08 -2.93
C SER A 17 -24.07 3.53 -1.51
N PRO A 18 -24.19 2.66 -0.49
CA PRO A 18 -23.80 3.01 0.88
C PRO A 18 -22.35 3.50 0.99
N THR A 19 -21.42 2.88 0.25
CA THR A 19 -20.00 3.27 0.26
C THR A 19 -19.80 4.72 -0.19
N LEU A 20 -20.41 5.11 -1.33
CA LEU A 20 -20.31 6.47 -1.84
C LEU A 20 -21.14 7.44 -0.99
N GLY A 21 -22.28 7.02 -0.46
CA GLY A 21 -23.09 7.78 0.48
C GLY A 21 -22.31 8.15 1.75
N PHE A 22 -21.59 7.21 2.35
CA PHE A 22 -20.73 7.48 3.51
C PHE A 22 -19.53 8.37 3.15
N LEU A 23 -18.93 8.20 1.96
CA LEU A 23 -17.84 9.06 1.50
C LEU A 23 -18.31 10.50 1.28
N ILE A 24 -19.37 10.70 0.51
CA ILE A 24 -19.93 12.02 0.19
C ILE A 24 -20.52 12.65 1.44
N GLY A 25 -21.27 11.91 2.25
CA GLY A 25 -21.80 12.36 3.53
C GLY A 25 -20.68 12.80 4.48
N GLY A 26 -19.60 12.01 4.60
CA GLY A 26 -18.42 12.38 5.37
C GLY A 26 -17.77 13.66 4.88
N MET A 27 -17.61 13.84 3.56
CA MET A 27 -17.12 15.09 2.97
C MET A 27 -18.02 16.28 3.27
N VAL A 28 -19.34 16.13 3.15
CA VAL A 28 -20.31 17.21 3.46
C VAL A 28 -20.26 17.58 4.94
N VAL A 29 -20.22 16.58 5.83
CA VAL A 29 -20.11 16.77 7.29
C VAL A 29 -18.80 17.49 7.64
N ALA A 30 -17.69 17.13 6.99
CA ALA A 30 -16.41 17.83 7.15
C ALA A 30 -16.46 19.26 6.58
N ALA A 31 -17.11 19.47 5.44
CA ALA A 31 -17.24 20.79 4.80
C ALA A 31 -18.06 21.79 5.64
N VAL A 32 -19.06 21.32 6.39
CA VAL A 32 -19.79 22.16 7.37
C VAL A 32 -19.04 22.32 8.71
N ASN A 33 -17.78 21.91 8.77
CA ASN A 33 -16.89 21.99 9.93
C ASN A 33 -17.48 21.29 11.17
N SER A 34 -18.20 20.18 10.95
CA SER A 34 -18.76 19.38 12.03
C SER A 34 -17.65 18.80 12.91
N ARG A 35 -17.93 18.70 14.22
CA ARG A 35 -17.05 18.03 15.17
C ARG A 35 -17.27 16.52 15.23
N LEU A 36 -17.98 15.95 14.26
CA LEU A 36 -18.17 14.51 14.16
C LEU A 36 -16.83 13.85 13.83
N ALA A 37 -16.14 13.39 14.87
CA ALA A 37 -14.90 12.65 14.77
C ALA A 37 -15.08 11.30 15.46
N ILE A 38 -14.74 10.23 14.75
CA ILE A 38 -14.68 8.89 15.33
C ILE A 38 -13.36 8.81 16.11
N PRO A 39 -13.37 8.48 17.42
CA PRO A 39 -12.13 8.34 18.18
C PRO A 39 -11.21 7.29 17.56
N ASP A 40 -9.91 7.56 17.54
CA ASP A 40 -8.89 6.69 16.92
C ASP A 40 -8.92 5.25 17.47
N ALA A 41 -9.22 5.09 18.77
CA ALA A 41 -9.38 3.78 19.39
C ALA A 41 -10.53 2.97 18.76
N ILE A 42 -11.65 3.62 18.45
CA ILE A 42 -12.81 2.97 17.81
C ILE A 42 -12.49 2.59 16.37
N TYR A 43 -11.84 3.49 15.63
CA TYR A 43 -11.38 3.20 14.27
C TYR A 43 -10.45 1.98 14.24
N LYS A 44 -9.42 1.96 15.08
CA LYS A 44 -8.47 0.84 15.19
C LYS A 44 -9.16 -0.47 15.57
N PHE A 45 -10.12 -0.42 16.49
CA PHE A 45 -10.89 -1.59 16.89
C PHE A 45 -11.73 -2.15 15.74
N ILE A 46 -12.44 -1.29 15.00
CA ILE A 46 -13.24 -1.70 13.83
C ILE A 46 -12.35 -2.34 12.76
N VAL A 47 -11.23 -1.69 12.42
CA VAL A 47 -10.29 -2.22 11.42
C VAL A 47 -9.69 -3.56 11.86
N PHE A 48 -9.32 -3.68 13.13
CA PHE A 48 -8.84 -4.93 13.70
C PHE A 48 -9.90 -6.05 13.59
N MET A 49 -11.15 -5.77 13.97
CA MET A 49 -12.24 -6.74 13.89
C MET A 49 -12.52 -7.17 12.45
N LEU A 50 -12.57 -6.22 11.51
CA LEU A 50 -12.74 -6.50 10.09
C LEU A 50 -11.61 -7.37 9.53
N LEU A 51 -10.36 -7.07 9.89
CA LEU A 51 -9.21 -7.84 9.41
C LEU A 51 -9.12 -9.23 10.01
N ILE A 52 -9.49 -9.41 11.28
CA ILE A 52 -9.63 -10.74 11.85
C ILE A 52 -10.72 -11.51 11.12
N ARG A 53 -11.90 -10.91 10.89
CA ARG A 53 -13.02 -11.55 10.17
C ARG A 53 -12.58 -12.01 8.78
N VAL A 54 -12.01 -11.10 8.00
CA VAL A 54 -11.50 -11.38 6.65
C VAL A 54 -10.42 -12.46 6.68
N GLY A 55 -9.49 -12.39 7.64
CA GLY A 55 -8.45 -13.39 7.81
C GLY A 55 -9.02 -14.77 8.15
N LEU A 56 -10.02 -14.82 9.02
CA LEU A 56 -10.68 -16.04 9.46
C LEU A 56 -11.40 -16.72 8.28
N SER A 57 -12.16 -15.97 7.49
CA SER A 57 -12.77 -16.44 6.24
C SER A 57 -11.72 -16.93 5.24
N GLY A 58 -10.64 -16.15 5.03
CA GLY A 58 -9.56 -16.57 4.13
C GLY A 58 -8.82 -17.83 4.61
N GLY A 59 -8.70 -18.01 5.93
CA GLY A 59 -8.01 -19.16 6.52
C GLY A 59 -8.80 -20.46 6.37
N MET A 60 -10.13 -20.38 6.55
CA MET A 60 -11.04 -21.47 6.25
C MET A 60 -10.95 -21.86 4.76
N ALA A 61 -11.01 -20.86 3.87
CA ALA A 61 -10.93 -21.09 2.43
C ALA A 61 -9.60 -21.74 2.01
N ILE A 62 -8.47 -21.29 2.55
CA ILE A 62 -7.14 -21.88 2.26
C ILE A 62 -7.08 -23.37 2.63
N ARG A 63 -7.77 -23.77 3.70
CA ARG A 63 -7.76 -25.16 4.17
C ARG A 63 -8.43 -26.11 3.17
N GLU A 64 -9.40 -25.61 2.41
CA GLU A 64 -10.16 -26.38 1.43
C GLU A 64 -9.69 -26.13 -0.01
N ALA A 65 -8.98 -25.03 -0.26
CA ALA A 65 -8.54 -24.61 -1.58
C ALA A 65 -7.28 -25.33 -2.08
N ASP A 66 -7.14 -25.35 -3.41
CA ASP A 66 -5.90 -25.73 -4.08
C ASP A 66 -4.91 -24.55 -4.07
N LEU A 67 -3.86 -24.66 -3.26
CA LEU A 67 -2.80 -23.64 -3.13
C LEU A 67 -2.16 -23.27 -4.47
N LEU A 68 -2.15 -24.16 -5.46
CA LEU A 68 -1.63 -23.87 -6.80
C LEU A 68 -2.49 -22.82 -7.52
N GLN A 69 -3.80 -22.80 -7.29
CA GLN A 69 -4.71 -21.82 -7.88
C GLN A 69 -4.48 -20.42 -7.31
N MET A 70 -4.03 -20.33 -6.05
CA MET A 70 -3.70 -19.07 -5.39
C MET A 70 -2.38 -18.46 -5.89
N LEU A 71 -1.44 -19.29 -6.36
CA LEU A 71 -0.10 -18.85 -6.74
C LEU A 71 -0.13 -17.79 -7.85
N LEU A 72 -0.95 -18.02 -8.88
CA LEU A 72 -1.02 -17.11 -10.02
C LEU A 72 -1.60 -15.73 -9.61
N PRO A 73 -2.74 -15.64 -8.90
CA PRO A 73 -3.23 -14.36 -8.38
C PRO A 73 -2.30 -13.69 -7.38
N ALA A 74 -1.57 -14.45 -6.55
CA ALA A 74 -0.57 -13.89 -5.64
C ALA A 74 0.59 -13.22 -6.40
N VAL A 75 1.06 -13.83 -7.49
CA VAL A 75 2.08 -13.22 -8.37
C VAL A 75 1.55 -11.95 -9.03
N PHE A 76 0.30 -11.96 -9.52
CA PHE A 76 -0.31 -10.75 -10.09
C PHE A 76 -0.53 -9.65 -9.06
N ALA A 77 -0.94 -9.99 -7.83
CA ALA A 77 -1.08 -9.04 -6.73
C ALA A 77 0.26 -8.35 -6.42
N MET A 78 1.33 -9.14 -6.33
CA MET A 78 2.70 -8.64 -6.16
C MET A 78 3.13 -7.74 -7.32
N ALA A 79 2.97 -8.21 -8.56
CA ALA A 79 3.35 -7.45 -9.75
C ALA A 79 2.58 -6.13 -9.84
N THR A 80 1.29 -6.14 -9.49
CA THR A 80 0.42 -4.96 -9.48
C THR A 80 0.88 -3.95 -8.44
N GLY A 81 1.15 -4.37 -7.20
CA GLY A 81 1.68 -3.49 -6.15
C GLY A 81 3.00 -2.82 -6.58
N ILE A 82 3.93 -3.60 -7.13
CA ILE A 82 5.20 -3.09 -7.66
C ILE A 82 4.95 -2.11 -8.82
N ALA A 83 4.08 -2.46 -9.76
CA ALA A 83 3.75 -1.63 -10.92
C ALA A 83 3.16 -0.29 -10.51
N ILE A 84 2.25 -0.26 -9.53
CA ILE A 84 1.67 0.99 -9.01
C ILE A 84 2.76 1.89 -8.44
N VAL A 85 3.74 1.35 -7.71
CA VAL A 85 4.86 2.14 -7.18
C VAL A 85 5.67 2.78 -8.30
N PHE A 86 5.99 2.02 -9.37
CA PHE A 86 6.71 2.56 -10.51
C PHE A 86 5.90 3.61 -11.27
N ILE A 87 4.64 3.31 -11.58
CA ILE A 87 3.75 4.24 -12.27
C ILE A 87 3.62 5.53 -11.46
N GLY A 88 3.29 5.44 -10.17
CA GLY A 88 3.12 6.59 -9.29
C GLY A 88 4.41 7.41 -9.15
N ARG A 89 5.58 6.77 -9.04
CA ARG A 89 6.87 7.47 -9.05
C ARG A 89 7.04 8.36 -10.28
N TYR A 90 6.72 7.83 -11.47
CA TYR A 90 6.88 8.59 -12.71
C TYR A 90 5.78 9.62 -12.89
N THR A 91 4.51 9.26 -12.70
CA THR A 91 3.38 10.17 -12.93
C THR A 91 3.36 11.32 -11.92
N LEU A 92 3.50 11.04 -10.62
CA LEU A 92 3.52 12.07 -9.58
C LEU A 92 4.82 12.86 -9.60
N GLY A 93 5.94 12.23 -9.93
CA GLY A 93 7.24 12.90 -10.02
C GLY A 93 7.34 13.88 -11.19
N LEU A 94 6.43 13.80 -12.17
CA LEU A 94 6.31 14.75 -13.28
C LEU A 94 5.43 15.97 -12.94
N LEU A 95 4.69 15.94 -11.83
CA LEU A 95 3.83 17.05 -11.44
C LEU A 95 4.66 18.22 -10.90
N PRO A 96 4.26 19.48 -11.23
CA PRO A 96 4.95 20.65 -10.71
C PRO A 96 4.85 20.69 -9.18
N ASN A 97 5.95 21.06 -8.52
CA ASN A 97 6.09 21.17 -7.06
C ASN A 97 6.09 19.85 -6.26
N VAL A 98 6.10 18.67 -6.91
CA VAL A 98 6.20 17.39 -6.19
C VAL A 98 7.65 16.90 -6.20
N LYS A 99 8.22 16.63 -5.01
CA LYS A 99 9.55 16.02 -4.92
C LYS A 99 9.46 14.54 -5.29
N THR A 100 10.48 14.02 -5.99
CA THR A 100 10.54 12.60 -6.37
C THR A 100 10.42 11.67 -5.17
N VAL A 101 10.97 12.05 -4.00
CA VAL A 101 10.86 11.25 -2.78
C VAL A 101 9.42 11.18 -2.28
N ASP A 102 8.71 12.31 -2.31
CA ASP A 102 7.28 12.38 -1.93
C ASP A 102 6.43 11.57 -2.93
N ALA A 103 6.72 11.68 -4.23
CA ALA A 103 6.09 10.86 -5.26
C ALA A 103 6.27 9.35 -5.02
N ILE A 104 7.49 8.91 -4.68
CA ILE A 104 7.77 7.50 -4.37
C ILE A 104 7.06 7.07 -3.08
N ALA A 105 7.04 7.91 -2.04
CA ALA A 105 6.35 7.61 -0.79
C ALA A 105 4.84 7.48 -1.00
N THR A 106 4.23 8.40 -1.75
CA THR A 106 2.81 8.35 -2.13
C THR A 106 2.51 7.13 -3.00
N ALA A 107 3.35 6.84 -3.99
CA ALA A 107 3.19 5.64 -4.82
C ALA A 107 3.33 4.35 -4.00
N GLY A 108 4.21 4.34 -3.00
CA GLY A 108 4.34 3.28 -2.00
C GLY A 108 3.08 3.09 -1.18
N LEU A 109 2.48 4.17 -0.68
CA LEU A 109 1.25 4.14 0.10
C LEU A 109 0.05 3.58 -0.67
N PHE A 110 -0.07 3.90 -1.96
CA PHE A 110 -1.17 3.43 -2.81
C PHE A 110 -0.90 2.10 -3.53
N GLY A 111 0.37 1.76 -3.75
CA GLY A 111 0.77 0.43 -4.25
C GLY A 111 0.68 -0.62 -3.15
N ALA A 112 0.98 -0.21 -1.92
CA ALA A 112 0.59 -0.93 -0.72
C ALA A 112 -0.93 -0.93 -0.59
N VAL A 113 -1.47 -1.94 0.07
CA VAL A 113 -2.91 -2.02 0.34
C VAL A 113 -3.08 -1.87 1.83
N SER A 114 -4.07 -1.08 2.26
CA SER A 114 -4.46 -1.05 3.67
C SER A 114 -5.50 -2.13 3.96
N GLY A 115 -5.40 -2.78 5.12
CA GLY A 115 -6.35 -3.81 5.50
C GLY A 115 -7.80 -3.30 5.56
N SER A 116 -8.00 -2.02 5.92
CA SER A 116 -9.33 -1.42 5.90
C SER A 116 -9.87 -1.23 4.48
N THR A 117 -9.02 -0.88 3.50
CA THR A 117 -9.41 -0.80 2.08
C THR A 117 -9.81 -2.17 1.54
N LEU A 118 -9.05 -3.22 1.87
CA LEU A 118 -9.39 -4.59 1.48
C LEU A 118 -10.73 -5.02 2.08
N ALA A 119 -10.93 -4.82 3.38
CA ALA A 119 -12.17 -5.18 4.06
C ALA A 119 -13.38 -4.44 3.46
N ALA A 120 -13.23 -3.15 3.15
CA ALA A 120 -14.27 -2.36 2.49
C ALA A 120 -14.55 -2.88 1.07
N ALA A 121 -13.51 -3.23 0.30
CA ALA A 121 -13.67 -3.76 -1.05
C ALA A 121 -14.39 -5.12 -1.06
N LEU A 122 -14.01 -6.05 -0.19
CA LEU A 122 -14.67 -7.35 -0.08
C LEU A 122 -16.14 -7.20 0.34
N SER A 123 -16.42 -6.30 1.31
CA SER A 123 -17.79 -6.02 1.74
C SER A 123 -18.64 -5.44 0.60
N LEU A 124 -18.05 -4.58 -0.25
CA LEU A 124 -18.73 -4.02 -1.42
C LEU A 124 -18.99 -5.09 -2.49
N MET A 125 -18.04 -5.99 -2.72
CA MET A 125 -18.24 -7.10 -3.66
C MET A 125 -19.36 -8.03 -3.19
N GLU A 126 -19.43 -8.32 -1.89
CA GLU A 126 -20.50 -9.09 -1.27
C GLU A 126 -21.87 -8.39 -1.43
N GLU A 127 -21.94 -7.09 -1.17
CA GLU A 127 -23.16 -6.28 -1.35
C GLU A 127 -23.68 -6.30 -2.80
N GLU A 128 -22.76 -6.18 -3.76
CA GLU A 128 -23.08 -6.17 -5.19
C GLU A 128 -23.24 -7.59 -5.79
N ASN A 129 -23.17 -8.65 -4.96
CA ASN A 129 -23.21 -10.06 -5.38
C ASN A 129 -22.17 -10.40 -6.47
N ILE A 130 -21.01 -9.74 -6.43
CA ILE A 130 -19.89 -10.03 -7.32
C ILE A 130 -19.10 -11.17 -6.70
N LEU A 131 -19.09 -12.31 -7.38
CA LEU A 131 -18.33 -13.48 -6.93
C LEU A 131 -16.82 -13.18 -6.93
N TYR A 132 -16.17 -13.56 -5.84
CA TYR A 132 -14.72 -13.56 -5.69
C TYR A 132 -14.30 -14.83 -4.94
N GLU A 133 -13.03 -15.18 -5.05
CA GLU A 133 -12.46 -16.33 -4.36
C GLU A 133 -12.44 -16.11 -2.84
N ASP A 134 -12.92 -17.07 -2.04
CA ASP A 134 -13.05 -16.90 -0.58
C ASP A 134 -11.70 -16.63 0.13
N TRP A 135 -10.61 -17.09 -0.47
CA TRP A 135 -9.23 -16.86 -0.02
C TRP A 135 -8.65 -15.52 -0.51
N ALA A 136 -9.41 -14.67 -1.22
CA ALA A 136 -8.93 -13.39 -1.76
C ALA A 136 -8.33 -12.48 -0.67
N GLY A 137 -8.88 -12.52 0.54
CA GLY A 137 -8.33 -11.79 1.69
C GLY A 137 -6.88 -12.15 2.01
N ALA A 138 -6.45 -13.37 1.71
CA ALA A 138 -5.09 -13.85 1.93
C ALA A 138 -4.07 -13.30 0.91
N LEU A 139 -4.52 -12.69 -0.18
CA LEU A 139 -3.63 -12.05 -1.16
C LEU A 139 -3.03 -10.73 -0.64
N TYR A 140 -3.59 -10.17 0.44
CA TYR A 140 -3.20 -8.88 0.98
C TYR A 140 -1.68 -8.71 1.23
N PRO A 141 -0.98 -9.62 1.93
CA PRO A 141 0.45 -9.46 2.17
C PRO A 141 1.30 -9.54 0.89
N PHE A 142 0.81 -10.26 -0.13
CA PHE A 142 1.50 -10.41 -1.41
C PHE A 142 1.48 -9.12 -2.23
N MET A 143 0.53 -8.21 -1.99
CA MET A 143 0.53 -6.88 -2.59
C MET A 143 1.23 -5.85 -1.71
N ASP A 144 0.94 -5.86 -0.41
CA ASP A 144 1.40 -4.84 0.55
C ASP A 144 2.93 -4.83 0.72
N ILE A 145 3.52 -5.97 1.08
CA ILE A 145 4.97 -6.05 1.37
C ILE A 145 5.81 -5.71 0.14
N PRO A 146 5.55 -6.27 -1.06
CA PRO A 146 6.36 -5.96 -2.23
C PRO A 146 6.29 -4.49 -2.66
N ALA A 147 5.11 -3.85 -2.55
CA ALA A 147 4.97 -2.43 -2.84
C ALA A 147 5.76 -1.56 -1.85
N LEU A 148 5.63 -1.81 -0.53
CA LEU A 148 6.37 -1.07 0.50
C LEU A 148 7.89 -1.22 0.33
N VAL A 149 8.37 -2.44 0.12
CA VAL A 149 9.80 -2.71 -0.11
C VAL A 149 10.28 -1.98 -1.36
N THR A 150 9.52 -2.04 -2.46
CA THR A 150 9.86 -1.35 -3.71
C THR A 150 9.95 0.16 -3.51
N ALA A 151 8.99 0.77 -2.83
CA ALA A 151 8.99 2.21 -2.58
C ALA A 151 10.21 2.64 -1.75
N ILE A 152 10.52 1.92 -0.68
CA ILE A 152 11.66 2.26 0.19
C ILE A 152 12.99 2.06 -0.55
N VAL A 153 13.13 0.97 -1.31
CA VAL A 153 14.34 0.72 -2.11
C VAL A 153 14.51 1.81 -3.17
N LEU A 154 13.46 2.17 -3.91
CA LEU A 154 13.51 3.22 -4.92
C LEU A 154 13.85 4.60 -4.30
N ALA A 155 13.24 4.94 -3.17
CA ALA A 155 13.52 6.19 -2.46
C ALA A 155 14.98 6.25 -1.99
N SER A 156 15.50 5.16 -1.43
CA SER A 156 16.89 5.10 -0.96
C SER A 156 17.91 5.16 -2.10
N VAL A 157 17.65 4.47 -3.21
CA VAL A 157 18.49 4.54 -4.41
C VAL A 157 18.51 5.96 -4.97
N TYR A 158 17.36 6.63 -5.02
CA TYR A 158 17.25 8.02 -5.47
C TYR A 158 18.06 8.98 -4.57
N LEU A 159 17.90 8.87 -3.25
CA LEU A 159 18.61 9.71 -2.29
C LEU A 159 20.13 9.47 -2.31
N SER A 160 20.57 8.22 -2.50
CA SER A 160 22.00 7.90 -2.62
C SER A 160 22.60 8.55 -3.85
N LYS A 161 21.94 8.44 -5.01
CA LYS A 161 22.39 9.07 -6.26
C LYS A 161 22.44 10.61 -6.15
N GLN A 162 21.48 11.22 -5.45
CA GLN A 162 21.47 12.66 -5.23
C GLN A 162 22.61 13.14 -4.32
N ARG A 163 23.00 12.33 -3.33
CA ARG A 163 24.17 12.62 -2.48
C ARG A 163 25.47 12.50 -3.27
N ASP A 164 25.62 11.46 -4.08
CA ASP A 164 26.82 11.23 -4.89
C ASP A 164 27.06 12.37 -5.88
N THR A 165 26.00 12.83 -6.56
CA THR A 165 26.06 13.99 -7.48
C THR A 165 26.42 15.29 -6.75
N ALA A 166 25.81 15.57 -5.59
CA ALA A 166 26.16 16.73 -4.79
C ALA A 166 27.63 16.71 -4.31
N HIS A 167 28.14 15.55 -3.93
CA HIS A 167 29.55 15.38 -3.56
C HIS A 167 30.50 15.56 -4.75
N GLU A 168 30.12 15.08 -5.93
CA GLU A 168 30.90 15.26 -7.16
C GLU A 168 31.01 16.75 -7.53
N ASP A 169 29.91 17.50 -7.49
CA ASP A 169 29.88 18.92 -7.80
C ASP A 169 30.69 19.76 -6.79
N LEU A 170 30.55 19.47 -5.49
CA LEU A 170 31.35 20.10 -4.43
C LEU A 170 32.84 19.84 -4.63
N SER A 171 33.21 18.60 -4.96
CA SER A 171 34.61 18.25 -5.20
C SER A 171 35.17 19.01 -6.41
N LYS A 172 34.44 19.08 -7.54
CA LYS A 172 34.85 19.82 -8.75
C LYS A 172 35.03 21.31 -8.48
N GLN A 173 34.15 21.92 -7.68
CA GLN A 173 34.27 23.33 -7.30
C GLN A 173 35.45 23.58 -6.36
N GLU A 174 35.76 22.65 -5.45
CA GLU A 174 36.96 22.67 -4.62
C GLU A 174 38.25 22.48 -5.46
N TYR A 175 38.22 21.63 -6.49
CA TYR A 175 39.34 21.47 -7.44
C TYR A 175 39.61 22.75 -8.23
N LEU A 176 38.56 23.39 -8.76
CA LEU A 176 38.68 24.64 -9.53
C LEU A 176 39.15 25.82 -8.67
N SER A 177 38.75 25.86 -7.39
CA SER A 177 39.21 26.89 -6.46
C SER A 177 40.62 26.67 -5.91
N LYS A 178 41.11 25.42 -5.88
CA LYS A 178 42.47 25.06 -5.42
C LYS A 178 43.54 25.03 -6.51
N GLN A 179 43.23 25.47 -7.73
CA GLN A 179 44.17 25.51 -8.86
C GLN A 179 45.39 26.46 -8.68
N GLY A 180 45.60 27.00 -7.47
CA GLY A 180 46.79 27.75 -7.06
C GLY A 180 47.72 27.08 -6.04
N ILE A 181 47.40 25.92 -5.44
CA ILE A 181 48.26 25.31 -4.39
C ILE A 181 48.38 23.79 -4.56
N THR A 182 49.59 23.38 -4.94
CA THR A 182 50.24 22.05 -5.01
C THR A 182 49.43 20.78 -4.70
N ALA A 183 49.52 19.86 -5.66
CA ALA A 183 49.04 18.48 -5.64
C ALA A 183 49.42 17.70 -4.36
N ARG A 184 48.41 17.20 -3.64
CA ARG A 184 48.54 16.09 -2.69
C ARG A 184 47.40 15.11 -2.94
N GLY A 185 47.76 13.84 -3.16
CA GLY A 185 46.83 12.78 -3.55
C GLY A 185 45.69 12.59 -2.55
N TYR A 186 44.49 12.34 -3.09
CA TYR A 186 43.30 12.10 -2.30
C TYR A 186 43.19 10.61 -1.94
N PRO A 187 42.90 10.26 -0.67
CA PRO A 187 42.49 8.91 -0.34
C PRO A 187 41.08 8.70 -0.87
N LYS A 188 40.91 7.65 -1.68
CA LYS A 188 39.61 7.14 -2.11
C LYS A 188 38.88 6.64 -0.86
N ARG A 189 37.95 7.43 -0.33
CA ARG A 189 37.14 7.05 0.83
C ARG A 189 36.01 6.17 0.31
N ASP A 190 36.04 4.89 0.66
CA ASP A 190 34.98 3.93 0.32
C ASP A 190 33.64 4.47 0.83
N THR A 191 32.85 5.04 -0.08
CA THR A 191 31.44 5.36 0.16
C THR A 191 30.72 4.03 0.11
N ALA A 192 30.82 3.26 1.20
CA ALA A 192 30.04 2.06 1.40
C ALA A 192 28.57 2.43 1.25
N GLY A 193 28.00 2.12 0.08
CA GLY A 193 26.60 2.37 -0.22
C GLY A 193 25.77 1.84 0.94
N GLN A 194 24.95 2.72 1.54
CA GLN A 194 23.99 2.33 2.57
C GLN A 194 23.04 1.31 1.95
N ARG A 195 23.38 0.02 2.06
CA ARG A 195 22.50 -1.08 1.62
C ARG A 195 21.23 -0.97 2.44
N VAL A 196 20.12 -0.72 1.75
CA VAL A 196 18.79 -0.75 2.38
C VAL A 196 18.61 -2.11 3.02
N LYS A 197 18.39 -2.13 4.33
CA LYS A 197 18.09 -3.36 5.04
C LYS A 197 16.61 -3.68 4.79
N ILE A 198 16.33 -4.69 3.97
CA ILE A 198 14.96 -5.10 3.61
C ILE A 198 14.28 -5.85 4.77
N TRP A 199 15.06 -6.63 5.53
CA TRP A 199 14.51 -7.45 6.62
C TRP A 199 13.78 -6.66 7.73
N PRO A 200 14.31 -5.53 8.24
CA PRO A 200 13.57 -4.66 9.15
C PRO A 200 12.21 -4.21 8.60
N ILE A 201 12.12 -3.90 7.29
CA ILE A 201 10.89 -3.43 6.65
C ILE A 201 9.84 -4.53 6.65
N ILE A 202 10.23 -5.73 6.22
CA ILE A 202 9.32 -6.90 6.24
C ILE A 202 8.86 -7.16 7.67
N LYS A 203 9.78 -7.10 8.64
CA LYS A 203 9.47 -7.29 10.06
C LYS A 203 8.50 -6.23 10.59
N GLU A 204 8.73 -4.96 10.29
CA GLU A 204 7.87 -3.84 10.71
C GLU A 204 6.48 -3.92 10.07
N SER A 205 6.41 -4.30 8.80
CA SER A 205 5.14 -4.54 8.09
C SER A 205 4.36 -5.69 8.76
N LEU A 206 5.00 -6.83 9.02
CA LEU A 206 4.37 -7.96 9.74
C LEU A 206 3.93 -7.59 11.17
N GLN A 207 4.67 -6.71 11.85
CA GLN A 207 4.33 -6.18 13.18
C GLN A 207 3.23 -5.12 13.14
N GLY A 208 2.83 -4.65 11.96
CA GLY A 208 1.71 -3.75 11.78
C GLY A 208 0.42 -4.39 12.30
N SER A 209 -0.41 -3.61 13.01
CA SER A 209 -1.65 -4.10 13.60
C SER A 209 -2.58 -4.75 12.58
N ALA A 210 -2.62 -4.22 11.36
CA ALA A 210 -3.45 -4.75 10.28
C ALA A 210 -2.99 -6.14 9.81
N LEU A 211 -1.70 -6.29 9.46
CA LEU A 211 -1.13 -7.58 9.04
C LEU A 211 -1.17 -8.60 10.16
N SER A 212 -0.83 -8.21 11.38
CA SER A 212 -0.92 -9.09 12.55
C SER A 212 -2.34 -9.59 12.79
N ALA A 213 -3.36 -8.73 12.68
CA ALA A 213 -4.76 -9.10 12.82
C ALA A 213 -5.21 -10.08 11.72
N LEU A 214 -4.87 -9.78 10.47
CA LEU A 214 -5.19 -10.65 9.33
C LEU A 214 -4.52 -12.02 9.47
N LEU A 215 -3.22 -12.06 9.79
CA LEU A 215 -2.46 -13.30 9.96
C LEU A 215 -2.96 -14.13 11.15
N LEU A 216 -3.36 -13.47 12.24
CA LEU A 216 -4.02 -14.13 13.37
C LEU A 216 -5.35 -14.74 12.92
N GLY A 217 -6.18 -13.99 12.19
CA GLY A 217 -7.42 -14.50 11.59
C GLY A 217 -7.17 -15.71 10.69
N LEU A 218 -6.21 -15.63 9.78
CA LEU A 218 -5.82 -16.73 8.88
C LEU A 218 -5.40 -17.97 9.66
N ALA A 219 -4.54 -17.82 10.67
CA ALA A 219 -4.09 -18.92 11.50
C ALA A 219 -5.25 -19.58 12.26
N LEU A 220 -6.16 -18.78 12.82
CA LEU A 220 -7.37 -19.29 13.45
C LEU A 220 -8.25 -20.03 12.45
N GLY A 221 -8.47 -19.49 11.24
CA GLY A 221 -9.27 -20.13 10.20
C GLY A 221 -8.74 -21.48 9.77
N ILE A 222 -7.43 -21.60 9.64
CA ILE A 222 -6.76 -22.85 9.28
C ILE A 222 -6.84 -23.88 10.43
N LEU A 223 -6.70 -23.44 11.69
CA LEU A 223 -6.47 -24.33 12.83
C LEU A 223 -7.72 -24.66 13.66
N THR A 224 -8.71 -23.76 13.76
CA THR A 224 -9.72 -23.84 14.82
C THR A 224 -11.12 -24.26 14.37
N GLN A 225 -11.34 -24.64 13.11
CA GLN A 225 -12.69 -24.97 12.58
C GLN A 225 -13.77 -23.99 13.07
N PRO A 226 -13.60 -22.68 12.78
CA PRO A 226 -14.46 -21.64 13.35
C PRO A 226 -15.87 -21.63 12.75
N GLU A 227 -16.18 -22.52 11.80
CA GLU A 227 -17.49 -22.62 11.13
C GLU A 227 -18.62 -22.75 12.17
N ARG A 228 -18.36 -23.42 13.30
CA ARG A 228 -19.31 -23.59 14.41
C ARG A 228 -19.73 -22.30 15.13
N VAL A 229 -19.06 -21.18 14.86
CA VAL A 229 -19.31 -19.86 15.47
C VAL A 229 -19.71 -18.83 14.40
N TYR A 230 -19.58 -19.18 13.12
CA TYR A 230 -19.88 -18.30 11.98
C TYR A 230 -21.34 -18.41 11.49
N ASP A 231 -21.96 -19.58 11.68
CA ASP A 231 -23.40 -19.82 11.45
C ASP A 231 -24.27 -19.31 12.61
#